data_AF-U6SQM3-F1
#
_entry.id   AF-U6SQM3-F1
#
_cell.length_a   1.000
_cell.length_b   1.000
_cell.length_c   1.000
_cell.angle_alpha   90.00
_cell.angle_beta   90.00
_cell.angle_gamma   90.00
#
_symmetry.space_group_name_H-M   'P 1'
#
loop_
_entity.id
_entity.type
_entity.pdbx_description
1 polymer ?
#
loop_
_entity_poly.entity_id
_entity_poly.type
_entity_poly.pdbx_seq_one_letter_code
_entity_poly.pdbx_strand_id
1 'polypeptide(L)'
;MTRLLVSVLLFMAIMMPHSALAKEEAAPIMLVVKSSSDAVHQTELEIRSSLVNRALQNIKPIQKVQEIPFSTRAILVDQGYRVQAFTIDERGYLYDPSTMTKYQFEKEEIWEKLSTFFNGLEEEHFGELMEWEEVDKLIPRYTSFTILDLETGLSFRGQRRAGANHADVQPLTLEDTKIMKEIYGGKWSWARRAILIQHDGREIAASMHGMPHGGGALANGFPGHFCIHFAGSVTHKTKNLDLSHQVMIHKAAGLVVPFVKQQTPENIVHLLATAYNHNDTDLAKLIHIPKTDIQTEELKQIEIMRITKEYTPSLDNLLYREIPFTYRLSERGKKERELTTTFRLQRESPLSEWRMIRTAIN
;
A
#
# COMPACT_ATOMS: atom_id res chain seq x y z
N MET A 1 3.44 -25.86 94.32
CA MET A 1 3.80 -26.42 93.00
C MET A 1 3.65 -25.33 91.96
N THR A 2 4.77 -25.03 91.32
CA THR A 2 5.02 -24.13 90.18
C THR A 2 3.85 -23.91 89.21
N ARG A 3 3.62 -22.65 88.82
CA ARG A 3 3.52 -22.27 87.39
C ARG A 3 3.87 -20.80 87.15
N LEU A 4 4.86 -20.66 86.28
CA LEU A 4 5.41 -19.49 85.63
C LEU A 4 4.31 -18.76 84.82
N LEU A 5 4.24 -17.43 84.87
CA LEU A 5 3.66 -16.65 83.77
C LEU A 5 4.61 -15.53 83.37
N VAL A 6 5.01 -15.62 82.10
CA VAL A 6 6.00 -14.82 81.40
C VAL A 6 5.37 -13.53 80.92
N SER A 7 6.04 -12.41 81.20
CA SER A 7 5.74 -11.08 80.69
C SER A 7 6.08 -11.02 79.20
N VAL A 8 5.09 -10.81 78.34
CA VAL A 8 5.30 -10.55 76.91
C VAL A 8 5.30 -9.04 76.68
N LEU A 9 6.48 -8.50 76.39
CA LEU A 9 6.68 -7.15 75.87
C LEU A 9 6.17 -7.08 74.43
N LEU A 10 5.22 -6.17 74.20
CA LEU A 10 4.65 -5.87 72.89
C LEU A 10 5.64 -4.99 72.10
N PHE A 11 6.37 -5.58 71.14
CA PHE A 11 7.17 -4.83 70.17
C PHE A 11 6.28 -4.47 68.97
N MET A 12 5.94 -3.18 68.86
CA MET A 12 5.23 -2.62 67.72
C MET A 12 6.22 -2.49 66.54
N ALA A 13 6.23 -3.46 65.63
CA ALA A 13 6.94 -3.35 64.37
C ALA A 13 6.06 -2.60 63.37
N ILE A 14 6.40 -1.34 63.09
CA ILE A 14 5.83 -0.56 62.00
C ILE A 14 6.32 -1.19 60.70
N MET A 15 5.51 -2.08 60.11
CA MET A 15 5.67 -2.53 58.73
C MET A 15 5.34 -1.34 57.82
N MET A 16 6.36 -0.60 57.39
CA MET A 16 6.20 0.26 56.22
C MET A 16 5.86 -0.63 55.03
N PRO A 17 4.81 -0.33 54.24
CA PRO A 17 4.57 -1.06 53.02
C PRO A 17 5.76 -0.78 52.10
N HIS A 18 6.63 -1.77 51.93
CA HIS A 18 7.51 -1.80 50.78
C HIS A 18 6.59 -2.01 49.58
N SER A 19 6.17 -0.92 48.94
CA SER A 19 5.79 -0.97 47.55
C SER A 19 7.03 -1.46 46.81
N ALA A 20 7.06 -2.76 46.54
CA ALA A 20 7.93 -3.29 45.51
C ALA A 20 7.62 -2.46 44.26
N LEU A 21 8.57 -1.61 43.85
CA LEU A 21 8.51 -0.90 42.59
C LEU A 21 8.45 -2.00 41.52
N ALA A 22 7.25 -2.37 41.08
CA ALA A 22 7.09 -3.06 39.82
C ALA A 22 7.75 -2.15 38.80
N LYS A 23 8.85 -2.64 38.19
CA LYS A 23 9.55 -1.94 37.13
C LYS A 23 8.49 -1.67 36.06
N GLU A 24 8.04 -0.42 35.95
CA GLU A 24 6.95 -0.03 35.07
C GLU A 24 7.32 -0.51 33.66
N GLU A 25 6.64 -1.56 33.21
CA GLU A 25 6.97 -2.20 31.96
C GLU A 25 6.64 -1.21 30.84
N ALA A 26 7.57 -1.01 29.92
CA ALA A 26 7.39 -0.05 28.84
C ALA A 26 6.11 -0.39 28.07
N ALA A 27 5.22 0.60 27.91
CA ALA A 27 3.98 0.42 27.15
C ALA A 27 4.26 -0.16 25.75
N PRO A 28 3.41 -1.09 25.27
CA PRO A 28 3.61 -1.68 23.95
C PRO A 28 3.47 -0.61 22.86
N ILE A 29 4.38 -0.67 21.89
CA ILE A 29 4.33 0.14 20.67
C ILE A 29 4.20 -0.84 19.51
N MET A 30 3.20 -0.64 18.66
CA MET A 30 3.00 -1.48 17.49
C MET A 30 3.52 -0.75 16.25
N LEU A 31 4.49 -1.35 15.59
CA LEU A 31 4.97 -0.93 14.27
C LEU A 31 4.15 -1.66 13.23
N VAL A 32 3.67 -0.95 12.22
CA VAL A 32 2.76 -1.48 11.20
C VAL A 32 3.27 -1.13 9.82
N VAL A 33 3.31 -2.13 8.94
CA VAL A 33 3.54 -1.95 7.49
C VAL A 33 2.28 -2.34 6.71
N LYS A 34 1.90 -1.49 5.74
CA LYS A 34 0.77 -1.68 4.83
C LYS A 34 1.13 -1.32 3.39
N SER A 35 0.47 -1.95 2.43
CA SER A 35 0.55 -1.58 1.01
C SER A 35 -0.19 -0.28 0.67
N SER A 36 -1.21 0.08 1.45
CA SER A 36 -2.01 1.31 1.28
C SER A 36 -2.62 1.78 2.61
N SER A 37 -3.12 3.01 2.63
CA SER A 37 -3.81 3.57 3.80
C SER A 37 -5.12 2.84 4.12
N ASP A 38 -5.77 2.24 3.12
CA ASP A 38 -7.03 1.51 3.26
C ASP A 38 -6.83 -0.02 3.37
N ALA A 39 -5.59 -0.51 3.29
CA ALA A 39 -5.30 -1.94 3.35
C ALA A 39 -5.71 -2.53 4.71
N VAL A 40 -6.45 -3.64 4.65
CA VAL A 40 -6.78 -4.49 5.78
C VAL A 40 -5.59 -5.38 6.13
N HIS A 41 -4.90 -5.91 5.13
CA HIS A 41 -3.67 -6.66 5.34
C HIS A 41 -2.57 -5.73 5.84
N GLN A 42 -1.89 -6.18 6.88
CA GLN A 42 -0.81 -5.45 7.53
C GLN A 42 0.16 -6.44 8.17
N THR A 43 1.44 -6.09 8.20
CA THR A 43 2.45 -6.80 8.98
C THR A 43 2.78 -5.95 10.20
N GLU A 44 2.79 -6.57 11.38
CA GLU A 44 2.87 -5.88 12.66
C GLU A 44 4.03 -6.41 13.50
N LEU A 45 4.69 -5.51 14.23
CA LEU A 45 5.65 -5.86 15.27
C LEU A 45 5.34 -5.08 16.54
N GLU A 46 5.05 -5.81 17.63
CA GLU A 46 5.04 -5.22 18.97
C GLU A 46 6.49 -5.08 19.48
N ILE A 47 6.87 -3.85 19.84
CA ILE A 47 8.12 -3.57 20.54
C ILE A 47 7.84 -3.01 21.94
N ARG A 48 8.68 -3.37 22.90
CA ARG A 48 8.68 -2.80 24.25
C ARG A 48 10.00 -2.08 24.51
N SER A 49 9.98 -0.76 24.40
CA SER A 49 11.17 0.06 24.55
C SER A 49 10.87 1.35 25.32
N SER A 50 11.42 1.46 26.53
CA SER A 50 11.30 2.68 27.35
C SER A 50 11.94 3.88 26.66
N LEU A 51 13.00 3.66 25.87
CA LEU A 51 13.65 4.69 25.06
C LEU A 51 12.70 5.24 23.99
N VAL A 52 12.06 4.35 23.21
CA VAL A 52 11.16 4.77 22.12
C VAL A 52 9.89 5.40 22.70
N ASN A 53 9.31 4.84 23.77
CA ASN A 53 8.17 5.44 24.45
C ASN A 53 8.46 6.87 24.92
N ARG A 54 9.60 7.09 25.58
CA ARG A 54 10.01 8.43 26.00
C ARG A 54 10.22 9.36 24.81
N ALA A 55 10.78 8.85 23.70
CA ALA A 55 10.95 9.65 22.49
C ALA A 55 9.61 10.05 21.86
N LEU A 56 8.64 9.14 21.80
CA LEU A 56 7.28 9.39 21.30
C LEU A 56 6.51 10.38 22.18
N GLN A 57 6.70 10.35 23.50
CA GLN A 57 6.12 11.33 24.42
C GLN A 57 6.71 12.74 24.24
N ASN A 58 7.93 12.85 23.71
CA ASN A 58 8.68 14.10 23.57
C ASN A 58 8.83 14.57 22.11
N ILE A 59 8.07 14.01 21.17
CA ILE A 59 8.11 14.45 19.77
C ILE A 59 7.76 15.94 19.65
N LYS A 60 8.48 16.66 18.79
CA LYS A 60 8.30 18.11 18.62
C LYS A 60 7.37 18.40 17.46
N PRO A 61 6.29 19.16 17.65
CA PRO A 61 5.47 19.62 16.53
C PRO A 61 6.30 20.58 15.66
N ILE A 62 6.27 20.36 14.35
CA ILE A 62 6.92 21.24 13.37
C ILE A 62 5.88 22.21 12.80
N GLN A 63 4.84 21.67 12.18
CA GLN A 63 3.80 22.46 11.51
C GLN A 63 2.53 21.64 11.28
N LYS A 64 1.41 22.34 11.03
CA LYS A 64 0.24 21.71 10.43
C LYS A 64 0.51 21.40 8.96
N VAL A 65 -0.03 20.28 8.48
CA VAL A 65 0.03 19.87 7.08
C VAL A 65 -1.35 19.88 6.48
N GLN A 66 -1.43 20.11 5.18
CA GLN A 66 -2.70 20.05 4.45
C GLN A 66 -3.05 18.61 4.07
N GLU A 67 -2.05 17.74 3.96
CA GLU A 67 -2.19 16.35 3.55
C GLU A 67 -1.16 15.50 4.29
N ILE A 68 -1.54 14.26 4.63
CA ILE A 68 -0.61 13.24 5.13
C ILE A 68 0.04 12.57 3.93
N PRO A 69 1.38 12.59 3.81
CA PRO A 69 2.05 11.93 2.69
C PRO A 69 1.75 10.43 2.73
N PHE A 70 1.67 9.83 1.54
CA PHE A 70 1.64 8.38 1.43
C PHE A 70 2.87 7.77 2.12
N SER A 71 2.63 6.75 2.94
CA SER A 71 3.65 5.91 3.53
C SER A 71 3.10 4.53 3.78
N THR A 72 3.98 3.54 3.66
CA THR A 72 3.75 2.15 4.06
C THR A 72 3.86 1.96 5.57
N ARG A 73 4.45 2.91 6.30
CA ARG A 73 4.86 2.78 7.70
C ARG A 73 3.95 3.56 8.64
N ALA A 74 3.50 2.89 9.70
CA ALA A 74 2.80 3.51 10.80
C ALA A 74 3.28 3.02 12.16
N ILE A 75 3.12 3.87 13.17
CA ILE A 75 3.28 3.53 14.59
C ILE A 75 1.94 3.71 15.29
N LEU A 76 1.51 2.69 16.00
CA LEU A 76 0.35 2.75 16.90
C LEU A 76 0.86 2.74 18.34
N VAL A 77 0.44 3.75 19.10
CA VAL A 77 0.80 3.93 20.51
C VAL A 77 -0.46 3.84 21.35
N ASP A 78 -0.49 2.88 22.27
CA ASP A 78 -1.57 2.79 23.24
C ASP A 78 -1.41 3.87 24.32
N GLN A 79 -2.39 4.76 24.41
CA GLN A 79 -2.49 5.81 25.42
C GLN A 79 -3.50 5.44 26.53
N GLY A 80 -3.88 4.16 26.63
CA GLY A 80 -4.81 3.59 27.60
C GLY A 80 -6.28 3.78 27.24
N TYR A 81 -6.69 5.01 26.87
CA TYR A 81 -8.08 5.33 26.48
C TYR A 81 -8.27 5.51 24.97
N ARG A 82 -7.16 5.57 24.22
CA ARG A 82 -7.16 5.66 22.76
C ARG A 82 -5.85 5.09 22.22
N VAL A 83 -5.91 4.56 21.00
CA VAL A 83 -4.71 4.28 20.20
C VAL A 83 -4.43 5.51 19.35
N GLN A 84 -3.23 6.08 19.49
CA GLN A 84 -2.77 7.15 18.61
C GLN A 84 -1.96 6.55 17.46
N ALA A 85 -2.32 6.89 16.24
CA ALA A 85 -1.62 6.46 15.03
C ALA A 85 -0.76 7.59 14.47
N PHE A 86 0.48 7.25 14.11
CA PHE A 86 1.39 8.13 13.39
C PHE A 86 1.81 7.46 12.09
N THR A 87 1.59 8.14 10.97
CA THR A 87 2.20 7.79 9.68
C THR A 87 3.64 8.32 9.68
N ILE A 88 4.60 7.56 9.13
CA ILE A 88 6.03 7.96 9.18
C ILE A 88 6.62 7.95 7.78
N ASP A 89 7.27 9.03 7.36
CA ASP A 89 7.95 9.08 6.06
C ASP A 89 9.37 8.48 6.11
N GLU A 90 10.00 8.33 4.95
CA GLU A 90 11.38 7.82 4.82
C GLU A 90 12.44 8.64 5.55
N ARG A 91 12.11 9.88 5.95
CA ARG A 91 13.02 10.78 6.67
C ARG A 91 12.78 10.75 8.18
N GLY A 92 11.86 9.89 8.66
CA GLY A 92 11.53 9.75 10.07
C GLY A 92 10.63 10.86 10.61
N TYR A 93 10.01 11.68 9.75
CA TYR A 93 8.98 12.61 10.21
C TYR A 93 7.69 11.85 10.49
N LEU A 94 7.08 12.15 11.63
CA LEU A 94 5.80 11.56 12.02
C LEU A 94 4.67 12.50 11.65
N TYR A 95 3.55 11.95 11.24
CA TYR A 95 2.36 12.66 10.85
C TYR A 95 1.19 12.08 11.63
N ASP A 96 0.50 12.91 12.39
CA ASP A 96 -0.73 12.52 13.09
C ASP A 96 -1.94 12.82 12.18
N PRO A 97 -2.63 11.80 11.63
CA PRO A 97 -3.76 12.01 10.73
C PRO A 97 -4.98 12.65 11.43
N SER A 98 -5.09 12.50 12.75
CA SER A 98 -6.22 13.06 13.52
C SER A 98 -6.08 14.56 13.74
N THR A 99 -4.85 15.05 13.86
CA THR A 99 -4.59 16.48 14.07
C THR A 99 -4.00 17.18 12.85
N MET A 100 -3.64 16.44 11.80
CA MET A 100 -2.94 16.95 10.62
C MET A 100 -1.66 17.71 11.01
N THR A 101 -0.89 17.16 11.95
CA THR A 101 0.34 17.77 12.47
C THR A 101 1.55 16.93 12.11
N LYS A 102 2.59 17.58 11.60
CA LYS A 102 3.91 17.00 11.36
C LYS A 102 4.79 17.15 12.60
N TYR A 103 5.47 16.09 12.98
CA TYR A 103 6.38 16.01 14.11
C TYR A 103 7.74 15.47 13.70
N GLN A 104 8.73 15.67 14.57
CA GLN A 104 10.04 15.02 14.51
C GLN A 104 10.44 14.47 15.87
N PHE A 105 11.24 13.41 15.85
CA PHE A 105 11.96 12.98 17.04
C PHE A 105 13.00 14.03 17.44
N GLU A 106 13.29 14.13 18.75
CA GLU A 106 14.36 15.02 19.23
C GLU A 106 15.75 14.53 18.86
N LYS A 107 15.92 13.20 18.72
CA LYS A 107 17.19 12.53 18.44
C LYS A 107 17.04 11.63 17.24
N GLU A 108 17.94 11.77 16.28
CA GLU A 108 17.96 11.01 15.03
C GLU A 108 18.16 9.50 15.25
N GLU A 109 18.96 9.12 16.26
CA GLU A 109 19.19 7.72 16.67
C GLU A 109 17.91 6.92 16.96
N ILE A 110 16.81 7.60 17.33
CA ILE A 110 15.51 6.94 17.53
C ILE A 110 14.95 6.46 16.20
N TRP A 111 15.03 7.31 15.17
CA TRP A 111 14.60 6.96 13.84
C TRP A 111 15.48 5.85 13.25
N GLU A 112 16.80 5.90 13.41
CA GLU A 112 17.70 4.83 12.92
C GLU A 112 17.36 3.44 13.50
N LYS A 113 16.94 3.40 14.77
CA LYS A 113 16.48 2.15 15.40
C LYS A 113 15.14 1.68 14.84
N LEU A 114 14.19 2.59 14.72
CA LEU A 114 12.87 2.28 14.18
C LEU A 114 12.92 1.88 12.70
N SER A 115 13.77 2.53 11.91
CA SER A 115 13.95 2.21 10.49
C SER A 115 14.48 0.79 10.31
N THR A 116 15.36 0.30 11.20
CA THR A 116 15.82 -1.09 11.17
C THR A 116 14.67 -2.08 11.34
N PHE A 117 13.73 -1.81 12.26
CA PHE A 117 12.55 -2.65 12.43
C PHE A 117 11.58 -2.56 11.24
N PHE A 118 11.37 -1.36 10.71
CA PHE A 118 10.53 -1.18 9.52
C PHE A 118 11.10 -1.88 8.29
N ASN A 119 12.41 -1.84 8.08
CA ASN A 119 13.03 -2.56 6.96
C ASN A 119 12.74 -4.07 7.05
N GLY A 120 12.87 -4.68 8.23
CA GLY A 120 12.54 -6.09 8.42
C GLY A 120 11.05 -6.39 8.21
N LEU A 121 10.16 -5.51 8.68
CA LEU A 121 8.73 -5.63 8.42
C LEU A 121 8.36 -5.48 6.94
N GLU A 122 9.03 -4.59 6.21
CA GLU A 122 8.83 -4.38 4.78
C GLU A 122 9.34 -5.57 3.96
N GLU A 123 10.48 -6.17 4.35
CA GLU A 123 11.00 -7.41 3.77
C GLU A 123 10.03 -8.59 3.95
N GLU A 124 9.26 -8.61 5.05
CA GLU A 124 8.22 -9.62 5.29
C GLU A 124 6.90 -9.29 4.57
N HIS A 125 6.53 -8.01 4.49
CA HIS A 125 5.23 -7.59 3.95
C HIS A 125 5.19 -7.54 2.42
N PHE A 126 6.31 -7.23 1.76
CA PHE A 126 6.39 -7.03 0.32
C PHE A 126 7.16 -8.16 -0.36
N GLY A 127 6.91 -8.33 -1.67
CA GLY A 127 7.55 -9.36 -2.48
C GLY A 127 8.79 -8.86 -3.22
N GLU A 128 9.62 -9.81 -3.65
CA GLU A 128 10.74 -9.56 -4.54
C GLU A 128 10.24 -9.10 -5.92
N LEU A 129 10.79 -7.99 -6.42
CA LEU A 129 10.55 -7.54 -7.78
C LEU A 129 11.35 -8.41 -8.76
N MET A 130 10.67 -9.27 -9.53
CA MET A 130 11.31 -10.17 -10.49
C MET A 130 10.81 -9.93 -11.92
N GLU A 131 11.72 -10.01 -12.89
CA GLU A 131 11.40 -9.91 -14.31
C GLU A 131 10.68 -11.18 -14.79
N TRP A 132 9.75 -10.99 -15.73
CA TRP A 132 8.93 -12.07 -16.29
C TRP A 132 9.78 -13.23 -16.82
N GLU A 133 10.92 -12.96 -17.47
CA GLU A 133 11.82 -13.98 -18.03
C GLU A 133 12.42 -14.88 -16.95
N GLU A 134 12.58 -14.39 -15.72
CA GLU A 134 13.07 -15.16 -14.58
C GLU A 134 11.94 -15.95 -13.94
N VAL A 135 10.78 -15.30 -13.76
CA VAL A 135 9.58 -15.93 -13.22
C VAL A 135 9.06 -17.04 -14.14
N ASP A 136 9.16 -16.89 -15.45
CA ASP A 136 8.72 -17.91 -16.43
C ASP A 136 9.47 -19.23 -16.24
N LYS A 137 10.74 -19.16 -15.84
CA LYS A 137 11.58 -20.34 -15.53
C LYS A 137 11.25 -20.91 -14.15
N LEU A 138 10.95 -20.05 -13.19
CA LEU A 138 10.65 -20.45 -11.82
C LEU A 138 9.25 -21.07 -11.67
N ILE A 139 8.27 -20.52 -12.39
CA ILE A 139 6.87 -20.93 -12.36
C ILE A 139 6.47 -21.41 -13.76
N PRO A 140 6.96 -22.58 -14.23
CA PRO A 140 6.58 -23.12 -15.53
C PRO A 140 5.09 -23.47 -15.59
N ARG A 141 4.60 -23.83 -16.77
CA ARG A 141 3.20 -24.27 -16.94
C ARG A 141 2.91 -25.47 -16.04
N TYR A 142 1.71 -25.48 -15.48
CA TYR A 142 1.17 -26.42 -14.50
C TYR A 142 1.73 -26.31 -13.08
N THR A 143 2.66 -25.39 -12.83
CA THR A 143 3.04 -25.02 -11.46
C THR A 143 1.84 -24.42 -10.74
N SER A 144 1.66 -24.87 -9.50
CA SER A 144 0.63 -24.35 -8.59
C SER A 144 1.32 -23.57 -7.47
N PHE A 145 0.71 -22.45 -7.08
CA PHE A 145 1.27 -21.51 -6.11
C PHE A 145 0.14 -20.83 -5.34
N THR A 146 0.47 -20.24 -4.19
CA THR A 146 -0.45 -19.41 -3.42
C THR A 146 -0.36 -17.96 -3.91
N ILE A 147 -1.50 -17.30 -3.98
CA ILE A 147 -1.67 -15.90 -4.37
C ILE A 147 -2.25 -15.19 -3.16
N LEU A 148 -1.54 -14.18 -2.64
CA LEU A 148 -1.99 -13.33 -1.54
C LEU A 148 -2.32 -11.94 -2.07
N ASP A 149 -3.49 -11.42 -1.75
CA ASP A 149 -3.89 -10.05 -2.08
C ASP A 149 -3.47 -9.06 -0.99
N LEU A 150 -2.65 -8.07 -1.34
CA LEU A 150 -2.05 -7.16 -0.36
C LEU A 150 -3.02 -6.16 0.27
N GLU A 151 -4.21 -5.95 -0.29
CA GLU A 151 -5.17 -5.03 0.34
C GLU A 151 -6.09 -5.79 1.30
N THR A 152 -6.55 -6.98 0.94
CA THR A 152 -7.52 -7.75 1.74
C THR A 152 -6.87 -8.74 2.70
N GLY A 153 -5.67 -9.24 2.37
CA GLY A 153 -4.99 -10.30 3.11
C GLY A 153 -5.54 -11.69 2.82
N LEU A 154 -6.54 -11.79 1.93
CA LEU A 154 -7.08 -13.07 1.50
C LEU A 154 -6.10 -13.75 0.55
N SER A 155 -5.98 -15.07 0.68
CA SER A 155 -5.13 -15.89 -0.17
C SER A 155 -5.88 -17.08 -0.77
N PHE A 156 -5.49 -17.45 -1.98
CA PHE A 156 -6.05 -18.59 -2.69
C PHE A 156 -4.99 -19.26 -3.55
N ARG A 157 -5.20 -20.51 -3.95
CA ARG A 157 -4.27 -21.22 -4.83
C ARG A 157 -4.65 -21.07 -6.28
N GLY A 158 -3.65 -20.83 -7.11
CA GLY A 158 -3.76 -20.82 -8.57
C GLY A 158 -2.85 -21.87 -9.20
N GLN A 159 -3.13 -22.19 -10.45
CA GLN A 159 -2.23 -22.96 -11.31
C GLN A 159 -2.00 -22.21 -12.60
N ARG A 160 -0.74 -22.02 -12.99
CA ARG A 160 -0.41 -21.51 -14.32
C ARG A 160 -0.79 -22.53 -15.37
N ARG A 161 -1.57 -22.13 -16.38
CA ARG A 161 -2.07 -23.00 -17.45
C ARG A 161 -1.48 -22.65 -18.81
N ALA A 162 -1.22 -21.37 -19.05
CA ALA A 162 -0.66 -20.88 -20.30
C ALA A 162 0.13 -19.59 -20.06
N GLY A 163 0.14 -18.69 -21.04
CA GLY A 163 0.87 -17.43 -21.01
C GLY A 163 2.29 -17.53 -21.57
N ALA A 164 2.66 -16.54 -22.39
CA ALA A 164 3.98 -16.40 -23.00
C ALA A 164 4.71 -15.11 -22.57
N ASN A 165 3.94 -14.03 -22.32
CA ASN A 165 4.47 -12.73 -21.91
C ASN A 165 4.05 -12.32 -20.48
N HIS A 166 3.28 -13.20 -19.83
CA HIS A 166 2.77 -13.15 -18.46
C HIS A 166 2.14 -14.52 -18.19
N ALA A 167 1.65 -14.76 -16.97
CA ALA A 167 1.04 -16.05 -16.62
C ALA A 167 -0.47 -16.04 -16.82
N ASP A 168 -0.99 -16.98 -17.62
CA ASP A 168 -2.43 -17.27 -17.68
C ASP A 168 -2.76 -18.32 -16.61
N VAL A 169 -3.55 -17.93 -15.60
CA VAL A 169 -3.74 -18.69 -14.36
C VAL A 169 -5.21 -19.03 -14.16
N GLN A 170 -5.48 -20.20 -13.57
CA GLN A 170 -6.82 -20.60 -13.13
C GLN A 170 -6.79 -20.83 -11.62
N PRO A 171 -7.83 -20.43 -10.86
CA PRO A 171 -7.95 -20.84 -9.46
C PRO A 171 -7.95 -22.37 -9.38
N LEU A 172 -7.33 -22.97 -8.36
CA LEU A 172 -7.13 -24.41 -8.34
C LEU A 172 -8.44 -25.16 -8.04
N THR A 173 -9.29 -24.59 -7.18
CA THR A 173 -10.55 -25.21 -6.72
C THR A 173 -11.75 -24.26 -6.79
N LEU A 174 -12.94 -24.78 -6.51
CA LEU A 174 -14.17 -23.99 -6.31
C LEU A 174 -14.03 -22.99 -5.15
N GLU A 175 -13.32 -23.36 -4.09
CA GLU A 175 -13.12 -22.49 -2.95
C GLU A 175 -12.16 -21.35 -3.29
N ASP A 176 -11.06 -21.66 -3.97
CA ASP A 176 -10.12 -20.64 -4.47
C ASP A 176 -10.82 -19.62 -5.38
N THR A 177 -11.77 -20.10 -6.20
CA THR A 177 -12.58 -19.22 -7.07
C THR A 177 -13.51 -18.30 -6.26
N LYS A 178 -14.07 -18.78 -5.15
CA LYS A 178 -14.89 -17.93 -4.27
C LYS A 178 -14.05 -16.87 -3.58
N ILE A 179 -12.89 -17.24 -3.04
CA ILE A 179 -11.97 -16.30 -2.39
C ILE A 179 -11.52 -15.23 -3.40
N MET A 180 -11.12 -15.63 -4.61
CA MET A 180 -10.80 -14.68 -5.68
C MET A 180 -11.97 -13.73 -5.97
N LYS A 181 -13.20 -14.23 -6.02
CA LYS A 181 -14.39 -13.40 -6.25
C LYS A 181 -14.66 -12.46 -5.07
N GLU A 182 -14.40 -12.88 -3.84
CA GLU A 182 -14.50 -12.07 -2.62
C GLU A 182 -13.50 -10.92 -2.61
N ILE A 183 -12.24 -11.16 -3.01
CA ILE A 183 -11.21 -10.13 -3.21
C ILE A 183 -11.72 -8.99 -4.13
N TYR A 184 -12.57 -9.32 -5.11
CA TYR A 184 -13.18 -8.34 -6.02
C TYR A 184 -14.60 -7.89 -5.61
N GLY A 185 -14.99 -8.09 -4.36
CA GLY A 185 -16.27 -7.64 -3.81
C GLY A 185 -17.48 -8.36 -4.41
N GLY A 186 -17.33 -9.65 -4.73
CA GLY A 186 -18.41 -10.51 -5.23
C GLY A 186 -18.65 -10.41 -6.74
N LYS A 187 -17.81 -9.69 -7.50
CA LYS A 187 -17.94 -9.51 -8.96
C LYS A 187 -16.61 -9.71 -9.67
N TRP A 188 -16.66 -10.09 -10.96
CA TRP A 188 -15.47 -10.13 -11.79
C TRP A 188 -15.07 -8.73 -12.25
N SER A 189 -13.76 -8.43 -12.27
CA SER A 189 -13.27 -7.08 -12.53
C SER A 189 -11.94 -7.07 -13.29
N TRP A 190 -11.76 -6.07 -14.15
CA TRP A 190 -10.46 -5.76 -14.77
C TRP A 190 -9.58 -4.85 -13.89
N ALA A 191 -10.02 -4.49 -12.68
CA ALA A 191 -9.20 -3.73 -11.74
C ALA A 191 -7.94 -4.54 -11.39
N ARG A 192 -6.78 -3.88 -11.45
CA ARG A 192 -5.50 -4.52 -11.13
C ARG A 192 -5.31 -4.45 -9.64
N ARG A 193 -4.78 -5.53 -9.08
CA ARG A 193 -4.47 -5.64 -7.66
C ARG A 193 -3.00 -5.96 -7.49
N ALA A 194 -2.41 -5.43 -6.44
CA ALA A 194 -1.07 -5.77 -6.00
C ALA A 194 -1.15 -7.08 -5.21
N ILE A 195 -0.38 -8.07 -5.61
CA ILE A 195 -0.43 -9.41 -5.04
C ILE A 195 0.98 -9.96 -4.82
N LEU A 196 1.09 -10.93 -3.90
CA LEU A 196 2.28 -11.75 -3.73
C LEU A 196 2.03 -13.16 -4.27
N ILE A 197 3.03 -13.69 -4.97
CA ILE A 197 3.07 -15.09 -5.38
C ILE A 197 4.01 -15.84 -4.46
N GLN A 198 3.44 -16.77 -3.73
CA GLN A 198 4.12 -17.65 -2.78
C GLN A 198 4.48 -18.96 -3.48
N HIS A 199 5.77 -19.15 -3.74
CA HIS A 199 6.28 -20.35 -4.38
C HIS A 199 7.70 -20.66 -3.93
N ASP A 200 7.96 -21.91 -3.55
CA ASP A 200 9.28 -22.41 -3.12
C ASP A 200 9.99 -21.54 -2.08
N GLY A 201 9.23 -21.05 -1.10
CA GLY A 201 9.75 -20.21 -0.01
C GLY A 201 10.06 -18.77 -0.41
N ARG A 202 9.68 -18.34 -1.61
CA ARG A 202 9.80 -16.96 -2.09
C ARG A 202 8.44 -16.27 -2.14
N GLU A 203 8.47 -14.98 -1.87
CA GLU A 203 7.38 -14.03 -2.06
C GLU A 203 7.72 -13.18 -3.29
N ILE A 204 6.98 -13.32 -4.38
CA ILE A 204 7.27 -12.60 -5.63
C ILE A 204 6.19 -11.53 -5.85
N ALA A 205 6.62 -10.28 -6.02
CA ALA A 205 5.74 -9.17 -6.31
C ALA A 205 5.12 -9.31 -7.70
N ALA A 206 3.79 -9.24 -7.77
CA ALA A 206 3.05 -9.40 -9.00
C ALA A 206 1.79 -8.53 -9.01
N SER A 207 1.07 -8.56 -10.13
CA SER A 207 -0.25 -7.97 -10.24
C SER A 207 -1.22 -8.86 -10.99
N MET A 208 -2.43 -9.00 -10.48
CA MET A 208 -3.53 -9.73 -11.13
C MET A 208 -4.73 -8.84 -11.43
N HIS A 209 -5.57 -9.29 -12.36
CA HIS A 209 -6.95 -8.84 -12.46
C HIS A 209 -7.93 -10.02 -12.25
N GLY A 210 -9.20 -9.73 -11.99
CA GLY A 210 -10.21 -10.72 -11.62
C GLY A 210 -11.08 -11.26 -12.76
N MET A 211 -11.04 -10.61 -13.93
CA MET A 211 -11.96 -10.92 -15.03
C MET A 211 -11.60 -12.24 -15.73
N PRO A 212 -12.52 -13.23 -15.78
CA PRO A 212 -12.32 -14.44 -16.57
C PRO A 212 -12.31 -14.08 -18.07
N HIS A 213 -11.34 -14.64 -18.80
CA HIS A 213 -11.29 -14.56 -20.24
C HIS A 213 -10.57 -15.77 -20.83
N GLY A 214 -10.64 -15.92 -22.16
CA GLY A 214 -10.10 -17.08 -22.85
C GLY A 214 -10.76 -18.40 -22.42
N GLY A 215 -10.02 -19.52 -22.59
CA GLY A 215 -10.48 -20.85 -22.21
C GLY A 215 -10.11 -21.23 -20.77
N GLY A 216 -10.97 -22.03 -20.13
CA GLY A 216 -10.76 -22.67 -18.83
C GLY A 216 -10.68 -24.19 -18.98
N ALA A 217 -9.90 -24.87 -18.15
CA ALA A 217 -9.70 -26.34 -18.22
C ALA A 217 -9.96 -27.05 -16.89
N LEU A 218 -9.95 -26.33 -15.77
CA LEU A 218 -10.23 -26.87 -14.45
C LEU A 218 -11.73 -26.77 -14.13
N ALA A 219 -12.27 -27.77 -13.45
CA ALA A 219 -13.64 -27.75 -12.91
C ALA A 219 -13.69 -26.97 -11.59
N ASN A 220 -13.27 -25.71 -11.62
CA ASN A 220 -13.12 -24.81 -10.47
C ASN A 220 -14.26 -23.77 -10.37
N GLY A 221 -15.22 -23.77 -11.30
CA GLY A 221 -16.29 -22.76 -11.35
C GLY A 221 -15.85 -21.38 -11.86
N PHE A 222 -14.61 -21.24 -12.33
CA PHE A 222 -14.08 -20.03 -12.95
C PHE A 222 -14.10 -20.18 -14.49
N PRO A 223 -14.88 -19.38 -15.23
CA PRO A 223 -15.14 -19.62 -16.65
C PRO A 223 -14.05 -19.03 -17.55
N GLY A 224 -12.81 -19.52 -17.45
CA GLY A 224 -11.68 -19.05 -18.24
C GLY A 224 -10.35 -19.15 -17.50
N HIS A 225 -9.48 -18.18 -17.72
CA HIS A 225 -8.30 -17.88 -16.90
C HIS A 225 -8.24 -16.37 -16.62
N PHE A 226 -7.35 -15.98 -15.72
CA PHE A 226 -7.00 -14.59 -15.43
C PHE A 226 -5.50 -14.40 -15.59
N CYS A 227 -5.07 -13.16 -15.84
CA CYS A 227 -3.66 -12.85 -16.04
C CYS A 227 -3.00 -12.45 -14.72
N ILE A 228 -1.78 -12.95 -14.52
CA ILE A 228 -0.84 -12.44 -13.54
C ILE A 228 0.37 -11.89 -14.27
N HIS A 229 0.64 -10.61 -14.06
CA HIS A 229 1.77 -9.87 -14.60
C HIS A 229 2.87 -9.72 -13.56
N PHE A 230 4.11 -9.75 -14.02
CA PHE A 230 5.34 -9.50 -13.28
C PHE A 230 6.08 -8.31 -13.91
N ALA A 231 7.25 -7.92 -13.35
CA ALA A 231 8.07 -6.89 -13.99
C ALA A 231 8.40 -7.30 -15.43
N GLY A 232 8.42 -6.33 -16.35
CA GLY A 232 8.66 -6.58 -17.77
C GLY A 232 7.52 -7.28 -18.54
N SER A 233 6.48 -7.81 -17.87
CA SER A 233 5.34 -8.46 -18.55
C SER A 233 4.63 -7.51 -19.52
N VAL A 234 4.27 -8.04 -20.69
CA VAL A 234 3.52 -7.31 -21.73
C VAL A 234 2.18 -7.97 -22.05
N THR A 235 1.25 -7.16 -22.56
CA THR A 235 -0.09 -7.62 -22.97
C THR A 235 -0.06 -8.52 -24.21
N HIS A 236 -1.04 -9.43 -24.32
CA HIS A 236 -1.12 -10.40 -25.42
C HIS A 236 -1.20 -9.76 -26.81
N LYS A 237 -2.09 -8.76 -26.99
CA LYS A 237 -2.47 -8.26 -28.32
C LYS A 237 -1.52 -7.21 -28.87
N THR A 238 -1.16 -6.23 -28.05
CA THR A 238 -0.36 -5.08 -28.49
C THR A 238 1.11 -5.22 -28.11
N LYS A 239 1.45 -6.18 -27.23
CA LYS A 239 2.79 -6.32 -26.64
C LYS A 239 3.29 -5.05 -25.96
N ASN A 240 2.36 -4.21 -25.52
CA ASN A 240 2.67 -3.03 -24.72
C ASN A 240 2.72 -3.42 -23.25
N LEU A 241 3.60 -2.74 -22.53
CA LEU A 241 3.62 -2.71 -21.08
C LEU A 241 2.29 -2.13 -20.56
N ASP A 242 1.62 -2.84 -19.67
CA ASP A 242 0.41 -2.35 -19.00
C ASP A 242 0.84 -1.57 -17.76
N LEU A 243 0.80 -0.24 -17.85
CA LEU A 243 1.24 0.64 -16.76
C LEU A 243 0.42 0.44 -15.48
N SER A 244 -0.87 0.05 -15.59
CA SER A 244 -1.71 -0.25 -14.44
C SER A 244 -1.28 -1.54 -13.73
N HIS A 245 -0.77 -2.54 -14.46
CA HIS A 245 -0.13 -3.70 -13.83
C HIS A 245 1.22 -3.32 -13.22
N GLN A 246 2.04 -2.56 -13.94
CA GLN A 246 3.38 -2.20 -13.45
C GLN A 246 3.35 -1.40 -12.15
N VAL A 247 2.44 -0.43 -12.00
CA VAL A 247 2.32 0.30 -10.73
C VAL A 247 1.89 -0.61 -9.58
N MET A 248 1.04 -1.62 -9.83
CA MET A 248 0.61 -2.59 -8.81
C MET A 248 1.71 -3.61 -8.48
N ILE A 249 2.53 -4.01 -9.46
CA ILE A 249 3.73 -4.84 -9.23
C ILE A 249 4.72 -4.08 -8.33
N HIS A 250 4.98 -2.81 -8.62
CA HIS A 250 5.87 -2.00 -7.79
C HIS A 250 5.26 -1.71 -6.41
N LYS A 251 3.92 -1.57 -6.30
CA LYS A 251 3.23 -1.54 -5.01
C LYS A 251 3.44 -2.83 -4.22
N ALA A 252 3.34 -3.99 -4.88
CA ALA A 252 3.59 -5.28 -4.26
C ALA A 252 5.06 -5.49 -3.82
N ALA A 253 5.99 -4.75 -4.42
CA ALA A 253 7.40 -4.75 -4.03
C ALA A 253 7.78 -3.65 -3.02
N GLY A 254 6.83 -2.85 -2.51
CA GLY A 254 7.15 -1.70 -1.64
C GLY A 254 7.81 -0.53 -2.37
N LEU A 255 7.78 -0.52 -3.71
CA LEU A 255 8.50 0.42 -4.60
C LEU A 255 7.57 1.36 -5.37
N VAL A 256 6.29 1.51 -4.97
CA VAL A 256 5.33 2.38 -5.69
C VAL A 256 5.80 3.85 -5.75
N VAL A 257 6.36 4.38 -4.67
CA VAL A 257 6.85 5.77 -4.62
C VAL A 257 7.99 6.02 -5.60
N PRO A 258 9.12 5.27 -5.56
CA PRO A 258 10.19 5.47 -6.54
C PRO A 258 9.73 5.19 -7.97
N PHE A 259 8.82 4.22 -8.18
CA PHE A 259 8.25 3.96 -9.50
C PHE A 259 7.50 5.17 -10.06
N VAL A 260 6.56 5.75 -9.31
CA VAL A 260 5.77 6.91 -9.75
C VAL A 260 6.65 8.13 -10.00
N LYS A 261 7.64 8.38 -9.14
CA LYS A 261 8.56 9.53 -9.26
C LYS A 261 9.38 9.55 -10.55
N GLN A 262 9.65 8.38 -11.12
CA GLN A 262 10.46 8.24 -12.34
C GLN A 262 9.63 8.31 -13.63
N GLN A 263 8.31 8.48 -13.54
CA GLN A 263 7.44 8.46 -14.71
C GLN A 263 7.52 9.73 -15.54
N THR A 264 7.27 9.57 -16.84
CA THR A 264 7.11 10.70 -17.77
C THR A 264 5.78 11.42 -17.52
N PRO A 265 5.64 12.68 -17.95
CA PRO A 265 4.39 13.43 -17.83
C PRO A 265 3.17 12.68 -18.39
N GLU A 266 3.32 12.00 -19.52
CA GLU A 266 2.28 11.22 -20.18
C GLU A 266 1.87 10.03 -19.30
N ASN A 267 2.85 9.29 -18.78
CA ASN A 267 2.62 8.18 -17.87
C ASN A 267 1.93 8.62 -16.58
N ILE A 268 2.21 9.82 -16.07
CA ILE A 268 1.48 10.37 -14.90
C ILE A 268 -0.02 10.51 -15.20
N VAL A 269 -0.42 10.92 -16.41
CA VAL A 269 -1.84 10.97 -16.82
C VAL A 269 -2.45 9.56 -16.93
N HIS A 270 -1.69 8.59 -17.45
CA HIS A 270 -2.13 7.18 -17.48
C HIS A 270 -2.28 6.57 -16.08
N LEU A 271 -1.38 6.90 -15.16
CA LEU A 271 -1.48 6.50 -13.75
C LEU A 271 -2.66 7.18 -13.07
N LEU A 272 -3.03 8.40 -13.47
CA LEU A 272 -4.24 9.05 -12.96
C LEU A 272 -5.49 8.26 -13.32
N ALA A 273 -5.62 7.85 -14.58
CA ALA A 273 -6.72 6.97 -14.99
C ALA A 273 -6.72 5.65 -14.20
N THR A 274 -5.54 5.11 -13.89
CA THR A 274 -5.38 3.92 -13.03
C THR A 274 -5.90 4.18 -11.61
N ALA A 275 -5.52 5.31 -11.01
CA ALA A 275 -5.97 5.70 -9.67
C ALA A 275 -7.51 5.81 -9.61
N TYR A 276 -8.14 6.45 -10.60
CA TYR A 276 -9.60 6.49 -10.70
C TYR A 276 -10.23 5.11 -10.84
N ASN A 277 -9.75 4.31 -11.80
CA ASN A 277 -10.32 2.98 -12.09
C ASN A 277 -10.20 1.99 -10.92
N HIS A 278 -9.23 2.19 -10.04
CA HIS A 278 -9.02 1.35 -8.86
C HIS A 278 -9.54 1.99 -7.57
N ASN A 279 -10.03 3.23 -7.62
CA ASN A 279 -10.35 4.04 -6.45
C ASN A 279 -9.16 4.11 -5.47
N ASP A 280 -7.94 4.25 -5.99
CA ASP A 280 -6.69 4.28 -5.23
C ASP A 280 -6.31 5.74 -4.91
N THR A 281 -6.71 6.19 -3.72
CA THR A 281 -6.47 7.57 -3.28
C THR A 281 -5.00 7.85 -3.05
N ASP A 282 -4.22 6.84 -2.65
CA ASP A 282 -2.81 7.01 -2.36
C ASP A 282 -1.99 7.18 -3.64
N LEU A 283 -2.30 6.43 -4.67
CA LEU A 283 -1.74 6.65 -6.01
C LEU A 283 -2.12 8.05 -6.53
N ALA A 284 -3.36 8.49 -6.32
CA ALA A 284 -3.79 9.84 -6.73
C ALA A 284 -2.99 10.95 -6.01
N LYS A 285 -2.69 10.78 -4.72
CA LYS A 285 -1.82 11.70 -3.94
C LYS A 285 -0.39 11.75 -4.45
N LEU A 286 0.16 10.60 -4.86
CA LEU A 286 1.51 10.54 -5.45
C LEU A 286 1.60 11.28 -6.80
N ILE A 287 0.49 11.31 -7.54
CA ILE A 287 0.40 11.95 -8.87
C ILE A 287 0.24 13.47 -8.76
N HIS A 288 -0.53 13.96 -7.79
CA HIS A 288 -0.86 15.38 -7.69
C HIS A 288 0.11 16.18 -6.82
N ILE A 289 0.06 17.50 -6.99
CA ILE A 289 0.74 18.42 -6.09
C ILE A 289 -0.05 18.52 -4.78
N PRO A 290 0.62 18.39 -3.62
CA PRO A 290 -0.01 18.60 -2.31
C PRO A 290 -0.45 20.07 -2.21
N LYS A 291 -1.74 20.34 -2.43
CA LYS A 291 -2.48 21.64 -2.36
C LYS A 291 -3.74 21.66 -3.21
N THR A 292 -3.87 20.70 -4.12
CA THR A 292 -5.06 20.58 -4.94
C THR A 292 -5.96 19.57 -4.25
N ASP A 293 -7.02 20.04 -3.59
CA ASP A 293 -8.08 19.19 -3.06
C ASP A 293 -8.60 18.29 -4.18
N ILE A 294 -8.01 17.10 -4.34
CA ILE A 294 -8.74 15.98 -4.87
C ILE A 294 -9.70 15.67 -3.74
N GLN A 295 -10.94 16.13 -3.86
CA GLN A 295 -11.95 15.67 -2.93
C GLN A 295 -12.01 14.16 -3.14
N THR A 296 -11.70 13.38 -2.12
CA THR A 296 -11.79 11.91 -2.14
C THR A 296 -13.14 11.44 -2.71
N GLU A 297 -14.15 12.28 -2.56
CA GLU A 297 -15.49 12.11 -3.12
C GLU A 297 -15.57 12.23 -4.65
N GLU A 298 -14.75 13.05 -5.31
CA GLU A 298 -14.65 13.08 -6.78
C GLU A 298 -14.09 11.76 -7.32
N LEU A 299 -13.05 11.20 -6.68
CA LEU A 299 -12.50 9.88 -7.03
C LEU A 299 -13.58 8.80 -6.93
N LYS A 300 -14.38 8.81 -5.86
CA LYS A 300 -15.43 7.80 -5.62
C LYS A 300 -16.62 7.87 -6.59
N GLN A 301 -16.83 8.99 -7.29
CA GLN A 301 -17.90 9.09 -8.29
C GLN A 301 -17.51 8.52 -9.66
N ILE A 302 -16.20 8.49 -9.96
CA ILE A 302 -15.70 8.01 -11.24
C ILE A 302 -15.61 6.48 -11.19
N GLU A 303 -16.33 5.81 -12.09
CA GLU A 303 -16.31 4.35 -12.20
C GLU A 303 -15.23 3.89 -13.18
N ILE A 304 -15.12 4.58 -14.33
CA ILE A 304 -14.15 4.26 -15.38
C ILE A 304 -13.65 5.55 -16.03
N MET A 305 -12.33 5.71 -16.11
CA MET A 305 -11.62 6.63 -16.98
C MET A 305 -10.75 5.83 -17.94
N ARG A 306 -11.03 5.93 -19.25
CA ARG A 306 -10.25 5.25 -20.30
C ARG A 306 -9.71 6.25 -21.30
N ILE A 307 -8.40 6.43 -21.30
CA ILE A 307 -7.70 7.23 -22.32
C ILE A 307 -7.90 6.57 -23.69
N THR A 308 -8.36 7.36 -24.65
CA THR A 308 -8.59 6.94 -26.04
C THR A 308 -7.61 7.57 -27.00
N LYS A 309 -7.07 8.75 -26.68
CA LYS A 309 -6.07 9.42 -27.50
C LYS A 309 -5.17 10.35 -26.69
N GLU A 310 -3.89 10.28 -26.98
CA GLU A 310 -2.86 11.22 -26.54
C GLU A 310 -2.52 12.16 -27.70
N TYR A 311 -2.29 13.43 -27.39
CA TYR A 311 -1.87 14.43 -28.37
C TYR A 311 -0.48 14.97 -28.02
N THR A 312 0.18 15.57 -29.00
CA THR A 312 1.44 16.28 -28.78
C THR A 312 1.26 17.37 -27.73
N PRO A 313 2.22 17.56 -26.81
CA PRO A 313 2.16 18.61 -25.81
C PRO A 313 1.91 19.99 -26.42
N SER A 314 0.95 20.73 -25.87
CA SER A 314 0.68 22.13 -26.24
C SER A 314 1.69 23.09 -25.61
N LEU A 315 2.31 22.68 -24.49
CA LEU A 315 3.45 23.34 -23.88
C LEU A 315 4.48 22.29 -23.47
N ASP A 316 5.73 22.52 -23.85
CA ASP A 316 6.86 21.69 -23.52
C ASP A 316 8.02 22.58 -23.08
N ASN A 317 8.31 22.61 -21.78
CA ASN A 317 9.55 23.18 -21.27
C ASN A 317 10.12 22.33 -20.14
N LEU A 318 11.29 22.74 -19.62
CA LEU A 318 12.05 21.98 -18.64
C LEU A 318 11.28 21.68 -17.34
N LEU A 319 10.33 22.52 -16.94
CA LEU A 319 9.65 22.42 -15.64
C LEU A 319 8.13 22.28 -15.75
N TYR A 320 7.55 22.52 -16.93
CA TYR A 320 6.11 22.50 -17.17
C TYR A 320 5.77 21.76 -18.46
N ARG A 321 4.66 21.02 -18.41
CA ARG A 321 4.08 20.28 -19.52
C ARG A 321 2.58 20.49 -19.56
N GLU A 322 2.05 20.76 -20.74
CA GLU A 322 0.62 20.74 -21.00
C GLU A 322 0.33 19.74 -22.10
N ILE A 323 -0.48 18.73 -21.82
CA ILE A 323 -0.70 17.61 -22.73
C ILE A 323 -2.21 17.37 -22.88
N PRO A 324 -2.78 17.57 -24.08
CA PRO A 324 -4.16 17.20 -24.33
C PRO A 324 -4.33 15.69 -24.38
N PHE A 325 -5.37 15.19 -23.74
CA PHE A 325 -5.82 13.80 -23.83
C PHE A 325 -7.32 13.76 -24.11
N THR A 326 -7.73 12.84 -24.99
CA THR A 326 -9.12 12.41 -25.09
C THR A 326 -9.31 11.14 -24.28
N TYR A 327 -10.37 11.10 -23.47
CA TYR A 327 -10.71 9.95 -22.64
C TYR A 327 -12.22 9.79 -22.53
N ARG A 328 -12.66 8.56 -22.29
CA ARG A 328 -14.05 8.26 -21.91
C ARG A 328 -14.16 8.18 -20.40
N LEU A 329 -15.18 8.82 -19.88
CA LEU A 329 -15.48 8.90 -18.46
C LEU A 329 -16.88 8.31 -18.21
N SER A 330 -16.95 7.33 -17.34
CA SER A 330 -18.18 6.81 -16.75
C SER A 330 -18.22 7.21 -15.28
N GLU A 331 -19.31 7.86 -14.88
CA GLU A 331 -19.57 8.27 -13.50
C GLU A 331 -20.87 7.60 -13.02
N ARG A 332 -20.96 7.35 -11.72
CA ARG A 332 -22.12 6.66 -11.14
C ARG A 332 -23.43 7.38 -11.48
N GLY A 333 -24.33 6.66 -12.15
CA GLY A 333 -25.65 7.17 -12.53
C GLY A 333 -25.66 8.16 -13.71
N LYS A 334 -24.51 8.39 -14.37
CA LYS A 334 -24.40 9.21 -15.58
C LYS A 334 -24.11 8.34 -16.80
N LYS A 335 -24.39 8.88 -17.99
CA LYS A 335 -23.98 8.23 -19.24
C LYS A 335 -22.48 8.43 -19.47
N GLU A 336 -21.83 7.44 -20.08
CA GLU A 336 -20.45 7.57 -20.55
C GLU A 336 -20.33 8.80 -21.48
N ARG A 337 -19.33 9.64 -21.22
CA ARG A 337 -19.01 10.81 -22.03
C ARG A 337 -17.56 10.77 -22.49
N GLU A 338 -17.31 11.25 -23.70
CA GLU A 338 -15.96 11.45 -24.20
C GLU A 338 -15.56 12.91 -24.00
N LEU A 339 -14.44 13.13 -23.34
CA LEU A 339 -13.92 14.45 -22.99
C LEU A 339 -12.52 14.61 -23.58
N THR A 340 -12.18 15.84 -23.94
CA THR A 340 -10.80 16.21 -24.28
C THR A 340 -10.35 17.30 -23.31
N THR A 341 -9.30 17.02 -22.54
CA THR A 341 -8.79 17.91 -21.50
C THR A 341 -7.29 18.06 -21.65
N THR A 342 -6.79 19.28 -21.47
CA THR A 342 -5.35 19.55 -21.36
C THR A 342 -4.90 19.35 -19.93
N PHE A 343 -4.15 18.28 -19.68
CA PHE A 343 -3.54 17.97 -18.39
C PHE A 343 -2.28 18.81 -18.20
N ARG A 344 -2.14 19.44 -17.03
CA ARG A 344 -1.01 20.31 -16.70
C ARG A 344 -0.13 19.62 -15.68
N LEU A 345 1.16 19.53 -15.96
CA LEU A 345 2.14 18.93 -15.08
C LEU A 345 3.30 19.89 -14.83
N GLN A 346 3.87 19.81 -13.65
CA GLN A 346 5.08 20.55 -13.29
C GLN A 346 6.04 19.69 -12.46
N ARG A 347 7.29 20.16 -12.39
CA ARG A 347 8.31 19.69 -11.47
C ARG A 347 9.14 20.87 -10.97
N GLU A 348 9.70 20.74 -9.78
CA GLU A 348 10.45 21.83 -9.13
C GLU A 348 11.85 22.04 -9.76
N SER A 349 12.44 20.97 -10.29
CA SER A 349 13.73 21.00 -10.97
C SER A 349 13.79 19.91 -12.06
N PRO A 350 14.78 19.94 -12.97
CA PRO A 350 14.95 18.89 -13.98
C PRO A 350 15.18 17.48 -13.42
N LEU A 351 15.56 17.36 -12.14
CA LEU A 351 15.80 16.10 -11.44
C LEU A 351 14.63 15.69 -10.53
N SER A 352 13.64 16.56 -10.36
CA SER A 352 12.45 16.29 -9.55
C SER A 352 11.40 15.53 -10.36
N GLU A 353 10.52 14.82 -9.66
CA GLU A 353 9.40 14.12 -10.26
C GLU A 353 8.40 15.07 -10.93
N TRP A 354 7.72 14.57 -11.97
CA TRP A 354 6.56 15.25 -12.53
C TRP A 354 5.34 15.02 -11.65
N ARG A 355 4.59 16.09 -11.40
CA ARG A 355 3.31 16.04 -10.69
C ARG A 355 2.25 16.83 -11.42
N MET A 356 1.01 16.40 -11.30
CA MET A 356 -0.13 17.05 -11.90
C MET A 356 -0.56 18.29 -11.11
N ILE A 357 -0.70 19.40 -11.83
CA ILE A 357 -1.40 20.60 -11.38
C ILE A 357 -2.88 20.35 -11.66
N ARG A 358 -3.74 20.48 -10.64
CA ARG A 358 -5.19 20.22 -10.74
C ARG A 358 -5.75 20.62 -12.09
N THR A 359 -6.30 19.64 -12.77
CA THR A 359 -7.26 19.87 -13.84
C THR A 359 -8.60 19.42 -13.33
N ALA A 360 -9.55 20.35 -13.23
CA ALA A 360 -10.92 19.97 -12.99
C ALA A 360 -11.37 19.10 -14.17
N ILE A 361 -11.62 17.81 -13.92
CA ILE A 361 -12.36 16.95 -14.83
C ILE A 361 -13.82 17.44 -14.73
N ASN A 362 -14.14 18.53 -15.45
CA ASN A 362 -15.47 19.13 -15.47
C ASN A 362 -16.41 18.33 -16.40
#